data_AF-A0A8B6GPJ5-F1
#
_entry.id   AF-A0A8B6GPJ5-F1
#
_cell.length_a   1.000
_cell.length_b   1.000
_cell.length_c   1.000
_cell.angle_alpha   90.00
_cell.angle_beta   90.00
_cell.angle_gamma   90.00
#
_symmetry.space_group_name_H-M   'P 1'
#
loop_
_entity.id
_entity.type
_entity.pdbx_description
1 polymer ?
#
loop_
_entity_poly.entity_id
_entity_poly.type
_entity_poly.pdbx_seq_one_letter_code
_entity_poly.pdbx_strand_id
1 'polypeptide(L)'
;MFIHAGIDGFSRRVTFKNLAPDNEAATASEPFVRGCQEFGVPSRVRTDHGKENLDIARFMLTHSGANRGSIITGRSVHNQRIERLWRDSFQSCTNVFNQLFYFLEKHHILDETSELHLWCLHYVFVPRIRTALRVFKEGWNNHSLTSPGGKSPKQLSIRNGSIKLSIYFNQIAL
;
A
#
# COMPACT_ATOMS: atom_id res chain seq x y z
N MET A 1 13.00 -4.08 -1.35
CA MET A 1 11.94 -3.16 -1.82
C MET A 1 10.66 -3.38 -1.02
N PHE A 2 9.92 -2.32 -0.68
CA PHE A 2 8.74 -2.38 0.17
C PHE A 2 7.53 -1.80 -0.55
N ILE A 3 6.38 -2.47 -0.47
CA ILE A 3 5.14 -1.90 -0.98
C ILE A 3 4.30 -1.39 0.19
N HIS A 4 3.91 -0.13 0.09
CA HIS A 4 3.03 0.55 1.02
C HIS A 4 1.67 0.75 0.35
N ALA A 5 0.59 0.40 1.05
CA ALA A 5 -0.76 0.55 0.52
C ALA A 5 -1.75 1.02 1.59
N GLY A 6 -2.68 1.88 1.16
CA GLY A 6 -3.79 2.36 1.98
C GLY A 6 -5.12 2.19 1.26
N ILE A 7 -6.08 1.53 1.91
CA ILE A 7 -7.43 1.31 1.37
C ILE A 7 -8.48 1.93 2.29
N ASP A 8 -9.45 2.63 1.71
CA ASP A 8 -10.61 3.10 2.45
C ASP A 8 -11.51 1.91 2.81
N GLY A 9 -11.85 1.81 4.09
CA GLY A 9 -12.68 0.75 4.60
C GLY A 9 -14.08 0.76 3.97
N PHE A 10 -14.69 1.93 3.83
CA PHE A 10 -16.06 2.00 3.34
C PHE A 10 -16.14 1.73 1.83
N SER A 11 -15.51 2.58 1.03
CA SER A 11 -15.61 2.57 -0.43
C SER A 11 -14.73 1.52 -1.10
N ARG A 12 -13.75 0.94 -0.39
CA ARG A 12 -12.70 0.07 -0.93
C ARG A 12 -11.76 0.80 -1.89
N ARG A 13 -11.77 2.13 -1.89
CA ARG A 13 -10.88 2.92 -2.74
C ARG A 13 -9.45 2.80 -2.23
N VAL A 14 -8.54 2.50 -3.14
CA VAL A 14 -7.10 2.54 -2.86
C VAL A 14 -6.64 3.98 -2.98
N THR A 15 -6.17 4.53 -1.86
CA THR A 15 -5.69 5.91 -1.79
C THR A 15 -4.26 5.99 -2.30
N PHE A 16 -3.39 5.13 -1.79
CA PHE A 16 -2.03 4.98 -2.29
C PHE A 16 -1.65 3.51 -2.39
N LYS A 17 -0.75 3.22 -3.33
CA LYS A 17 -0.06 1.94 -3.47
C LYS A 17 1.27 2.21 -4.17
N ASN A 18 2.35 2.22 -3.40
CA ASN A 18 3.65 2.68 -3.88
C ASN A 18 4.76 1.68 -3.51
N LEU A 19 5.83 1.66 -4.30
CA LEU A 19 7.06 0.92 -4.02
C LEU A 19 8.15 1.86 -3.49
N ALA A 20 8.70 1.52 -2.33
CA ALA A 20 9.83 2.17 -1.69
C ALA A 20 11.08 1.26 -1.69
N PRO A 21 12.29 1.85 -1.65
CA PRO A 21 13.52 1.06 -1.51
C PRO A 21 13.67 0.48 -0.10
N ASP A 22 13.27 1.23 0.94
CA ASP A 22 13.35 0.88 2.36
C ASP A 22 11.97 0.91 3.05
N ASN A 23 11.95 0.53 4.34
CA ASN A 23 10.76 0.55 5.21
C ASN A 23 10.91 1.57 6.35
N GLU A 24 11.72 2.61 6.16
CA GLU A 24 11.85 3.65 7.17
C GLU A 24 10.55 4.42 7.32
N ALA A 25 10.24 4.90 8.53
CA ALA A 25 8.99 5.61 8.80
C ALA A 25 8.78 6.85 7.92
N ALA A 26 9.88 7.55 7.59
CA ALA A 26 9.86 8.72 6.71
C ALA A 26 9.41 8.34 5.30
N THR A 27 10.01 7.28 4.72
CA THR A 27 9.68 6.78 3.38
C THR A 27 8.27 6.17 3.34
N ALA A 28 7.92 5.40 4.37
CA ALA A 28 6.63 4.74 4.54
C ALA A 28 5.44 5.72 4.63
N SER A 29 5.65 6.89 5.26
CA SER A 29 4.60 7.89 5.47
C SER A 29 4.38 8.81 4.26
N GLU A 30 5.34 8.96 3.36
CA GLU A 30 5.24 9.87 2.21
C GLU A 30 4.04 9.53 1.27
N PRO A 31 3.76 8.27 0.89
CA PRO A 31 2.55 7.91 0.15
C PRO A 31 1.25 8.23 0.91
N PHE A 32 1.26 8.09 2.24
CA PHE A 32 0.10 8.39 3.07
C PHE A 32 -0.19 9.89 3.12
N VAL A 33 0.83 10.72 3.29
CA VAL A 33 0.68 12.19 3.29
C VAL A 33 0.16 12.68 1.94
N ARG A 34 0.70 12.16 0.83
CA ARG A 34 0.20 12.46 -0.53
C ARG A 34 -1.26 12.04 -0.69
N GLY A 35 -1.63 10.86 -0.18
CA GLY A 35 -3.03 10.42 -0.16
C GLY A 35 -3.94 11.36 0.64
N CYS A 36 -3.46 11.89 1.77
CA CYS A 36 -4.22 12.87 2.56
C CYS A 36 -4.41 14.20 1.82
N GLN A 37 -3.43 14.63 1.03
CA GLN A 37 -3.55 15.83 0.19
C GLN A 37 -4.58 15.63 -0.94
N GLU A 38 -4.63 14.43 -1.53
CA GLU A 38 -5.54 14.13 -2.65
C GLU A 38 -6.98 13.85 -2.19
N PHE A 39 -7.15 13.14 -1.06
CA PHE A 39 -8.45 12.63 -0.64
C PHE A 39 -8.97 13.19 0.69
N GLY A 40 -8.18 14.04 1.35
CA GLY A 40 -8.44 14.51 2.70
C GLY A 40 -7.89 13.56 3.77
N VAL A 41 -7.69 14.10 4.98
CA VAL A 41 -7.19 13.34 6.12
C VAL A 41 -8.27 12.35 6.59
N PRO A 42 -7.94 11.06 6.76
CA PRO A 42 -8.91 10.08 7.24
C PRO A 42 -9.36 10.40 8.67
N SER A 43 -10.58 10.01 9.00
CA SER A 43 -11.09 10.08 10.39
C SER A 43 -10.37 9.12 11.32
N ARG A 44 -9.97 7.95 10.79
CA ARG A 44 -9.27 6.89 11.50
C ARG A 44 -8.33 6.17 10.56
N VAL A 45 -7.16 5.81 11.07
CA VAL A 45 -6.17 4.97 10.41
C VAL A 45 -6.00 3.69 11.22
N ARG A 46 -6.08 2.53 10.58
CA ARG A 46 -5.72 1.24 11.17
C ARG A 46 -4.39 0.78 10.60
N THR A 47 -3.45 0.44 11.47
CA THR A 47 -2.13 -0.11 11.13
C THR A 47 -1.84 -1.35 11.97
N ASP A 48 -0.86 -2.12 11.54
CA ASP A 48 -0.19 -3.09 12.40
C ASP A 48 0.78 -2.41 13.38
N HIS A 49 1.37 -3.23 14.25
CA HIS A 49 2.44 -2.79 15.15
C HIS A 49 3.76 -2.85 14.40
N GLY A 50 4.21 -1.72 13.89
CA GLY A 50 5.47 -1.60 13.15
C GLY A 50 6.10 -0.21 13.31
N LYS A 51 7.43 -0.15 13.28
CA LYS A 51 8.16 1.13 13.42
C LYS A 51 7.98 2.02 12.19
N GLU A 52 7.77 1.42 11.03
CA GLU A 52 7.45 2.10 9.77
C GLU A 52 6.16 2.92 9.84
N ASN A 53 5.25 2.60 10.77
CA ASN A 53 3.99 3.30 10.97
C ASN A 53 4.10 4.54 11.88
N LEU A 54 5.26 4.78 12.51
CA LEU A 54 5.40 5.80 13.54
C LEU A 54 5.05 7.20 13.04
N ASP A 55 5.50 7.56 11.84
CA ASP A 55 5.24 8.90 11.29
C ASP A 55 3.79 9.09 10.86
N ILE A 56 3.12 8.03 10.42
CA ILE A 56 1.68 8.04 10.16
C ILE A 56 0.91 8.22 11.48
N ALA A 57 1.29 7.50 12.53
CA ALA A 57 0.68 7.63 13.84
C ALA A 57 0.87 9.05 14.41
N ARG A 58 2.09 9.60 14.33
CA ARG A 58 2.39 10.99 14.72
C ARG A 58 1.53 11.98 13.95
N PHE A 59 1.49 11.87 12.62
CA PHE A 59 0.66 12.73 11.77
C PHE A 59 -0.80 12.72 12.21
N MET A 60 -1.37 11.55 12.44
CA MET A 60 -2.78 11.39 12.82
C MET A 60 -3.08 11.95 14.22
N LEU A 61 -2.16 11.80 15.17
CA LEU A 61 -2.30 12.35 16.53
C LEU A 61 -2.18 13.87 16.52
N THR A 62 -1.23 14.43 15.77
CA THR A 62 -1.06 15.89 15.63
C THR A 62 -2.25 16.53 14.92
N HIS A 63 -2.75 15.92 13.85
CA HIS A 63 -3.86 16.48 13.08
C HIS A 63 -5.23 16.34 13.79
N SER A 64 -5.49 15.17 14.39
CA SER A 64 -6.83 14.84 14.91
C SER A 64 -6.99 14.98 16.43
N GLY A 65 -5.91 15.29 17.14
CA GLY A 65 -5.84 15.33 18.59
C GLY A 65 -5.63 13.95 19.23
N ALA A 66 -4.98 13.94 20.39
CA ALA A 66 -4.80 12.73 21.20
C ALA A 66 -6.14 12.18 21.71
N ASN A 67 -6.19 10.89 22.03
CA ASN A 67 -7.35 10.21 22.65
C ASN A 67 -8.66 10.17 21.84
N ARG A 68 -8.68 10.61 20.57
CA ARG A 68 -9.84 10.48 19.67
C ARG A 68 -10.03 9.06 19.10
N GLY A 69 -9.03 8.20 19.23
CA GLY A 69 -8.95 6.93 18.52
C GLY A 69 -8.78 7.11 17.00
N SER A 70 -8.00 8.13 16.60
CA SER A 70 -7.66 8.43 15.20
C SER A 70 -6.64 7.44 14.63
N ILE A 71 -5.84 6.80 15.48
CA ILE A 71 -4.95 5.70 15.13
C ILE A 71 -5.37 4.45 15.90
N ILE A 72 -5.49 3.32 15.19
CA ILE A 72 -5.84 2.01 15.75
C ILE A 72 -4.73 1.06 15.36
N THR A 73 -3.89 0.69 16.33
CA THR A 73 -2.87 -0.35 16.16
C THR A 73 -3.42 -1.69 16.62
N GLY A 74 -3.24 -2.74 15.84
CA GLY A 74 -3.63 -4.08 16.26
C GLY A 74 -3.16 -5.15 15.29
N ARG A 75 -3.48 -6.41 15.57
CA ARG A 75 -3.07 -7.53 14.69
C ARG A 75 -3.63 -7.35 13.27
N SER A 76 -2.79 -7.67 12.27
CA SER A 76 -3.09 -7.56 10.84
C SER A 76 -4.32 -8.38 10.42
N VAL A 77 -4.59 -9.52 11.08
CA VAL A 77 -5.70 -10.45 10.80
C VAL A 77 -7.09 -9.81 10.85
N HIS A 78 -7.23 -8.66 11.49
CA HIS A 78 -8.48 -7.90 11.52
C HIS A 78 -8.65 -6.97 10.31
N ASN A 79 -7.65 -6.87 9.43
CA ASN A 79 -7.62 -5.97 8.29
C ASN A 79 -7.91 -6.71 6.97
N GLN A 80 -8.96 -7.53 6.95
CA GLN A 80 -9.35 -8.35 5.78
C GLN A 80 -9.42 -7.58 4.45
N ARG A 81 -9.70 -6.27 4.50
CA ARG A 81 -9.82 -5.41 3.31
C ARG A 81 -8.46 -5.19 2.64
N ILE A 82 -7.43 -4.91 3.44
CA ILE A 82 -6.09 -4.71 2.91
C ILE A 82 -5.49 -6.06 2.50
N GLU A 83 -5.76 -7.14 3.24
CA GLU A 83 -5.32 -8.49 2.88
C GLU A 83 -5.89 -8.94 1.53
N ARG A 84 -7.17 -8.66 1.26
CA ARG A 84 -7.77 -8.92 -0.06
C ARG A 84 -7.11 -8.09 -1.15
N LEU A 85 -6.94 -6.78 -0.93
CA LEU A 85 -6.23 -5.90 -1.88
C LEU A 85 -4.82 -6.43 -2.18
N TRP A 86 -4.13 -6.94 -1.16
CA TRP A 86 -2.82 -7.55 -1.31
C TRP A 86 -2.84 -8.79 -2.17
N ARG A 87 -3.74 -9.72 -1.90
CA ARG A 87 -3.89 -10.94 -2.70
C ARG A 87 -4.16 -10.60 -4.17
N ASP A 88 -5.11 -9.71 -4.42
CA ASP A 88 -5.52 -9.33 -5.77
C ASP A 88 -4.38 -8.60 -6.51
N SER A 89 -3.68 -7.70 -5.82
CA SER A 89 -2.48 -7.05 -6.34
C SER A 89 -1.36 -8.04 -6.65
N PHE A 90 -1.16 -9.03 -5.78
CA PHE A 90 -0.11 -10.01 -5.95
C PHE A 90 -0.35 -10.83 -7.21
N GLN A 91 -1.54 -11.42 -7.32
CA GLN A 91 -1.94 -12.20 -8.47
C GLN A 91 -1.94 -11.39 -9.78
N SER A 92 -2.36 -10.12 -9.71
CA SER A 92 -2.54 -9.32 -10.93
C SER A 92 -1.25 -8.69 -11.46
N CYS A 93 -0.33 -8.27 -10.58
CA CYS A 93 0.78 -7.41 -11.03
C CYS A 93 2.14 -7.60 -10.36
N THR A 94 2.25 -8.19 -9.16
CA THR A 94 3.56 -8.34 -8.50
C THR A 94 4.14 -9.75 -8.56
N ASN A 95 3.30 -10.79 -8.73
CA ASN A 95 3.75 -12.18 -8.79
C ASN A 95 4.74 -12.44 -9.95
N VAL A 96 4.56 -11.77 -11.09
CA VAL A 96 5.47 -11.92 -12.24
C VAL A 96 6.90 -11.48 -11.91
N PHE A 97 7.07 -10.41 -11.12
CA PHE A 97 8.39 -9.95 -10.69
C PHE A 97 8.98 -10.89 -9.64
N ASN A 98 8.16 -11.40 -8.73
CA ASN A 98 8.60 -12.37 -7.73
C ASN A 98 9.11 -13.67 -8.37
N GLN A 99 8.38 -14.21 -9.34
CA GLN A 99 8.82 -15.38 -10.11
C GLN A 99 10.10 -15.10 -10.90
N LEU A 100 10.21 -13.92 -11.51
CA LEU A 100 11.41 -13.53 -12.25
C LEU A 100 12.63 -13.45 -11.34
N PHE A 101 12.52 -12.83 -10.17
CA PHE A 101 13.69 -12.65 -9.29
C PHE A 101 14.12 -13.96 -8.66
N TYR A 102 13.16 -14.78 -8.24
CA TYR A 102 13.44 -16.15 -7.81
C TYR A 102 14.16 -16.95 -8.89
N PHE A 103 13.76 -16.79 -10.16
CA PHE A 103 14.48 -17.40 -11.28
C PHE A 103 15.91 -16.87 -11.40
N LEU A 104 16.12 -15.56 -11.33
CA LEU A 104 17.46 -14.95 -11.42
C LEU A 104 18.37 -15.40 -10.28
N GLU A 105 17.85 -15.48 -9.06
CA GLU A 105 18.56 -15.95 -7.86
C GLU A 105 18.93 -17.43 -7.99
N LYS A 106 17.95 -18.28 -8.35
CA LYS A 106 18.15 -19.73 -8.52
C LYS A 106 19.21 -20.06 -9.58
N HIS A 107 19.37 -19.21 -10.58
CA HIS A 107 20.35 -19.37 -11.65
C HIS A 107 21.65 -18.58 -11.40
N HIS A 108 21.84 -18.02 -10.20
CA HIS A 108 23.01 -17.23 -9.80
C HIS A 108 23.28 -16.00 -10.71
N ILE A 109 22.24 -15.48 -11.36
CA ILE A 109 22.28 -14.23 -12.13
C ILE A 109 22.11 -13.04 -11.18
N LEU A 110 21.26 -13.20 -10.17
CA LEU A 110 21.08 -12.27 -9.07
C LEU A 110 21.79 -12.82 -7.83
N ASP A 111 22.59 -11.98 -7.17
CA ASP A 111 23.21 -12.28 -5.88
C ASP A 111 22.69 -11.22 -4.90
N GLU A 112 21.91 -11.67 -3.92
CA GLU A 112 21.28 -10.82 -2.91
C GLU A 112 22.28 -10.19 -1.94
N THR A 113 23.51 -10.72 -1.88
CA THR A 113 24.59 -10.16 -1.05
C THR A 113 25.42 -9.12 -1.79
N SER A 114 25.28 -9.04 -3.11
CA SER A 114 26.02 -8.11 -3.97
C SER A 114 25.27 -6.79 -4.11
N GLU A 115 25.84 -5.72 -3.54
CA GLU A 115 25.29 -4.36 -3.64
C GLU A 115 25.11 -3.90 -5.09
N LEU A 116 26.02 -4.28 -6.00
CA LEU A 116 25.93 -3.97 -7.42
C LEU A 116 24.72 -4.65 -8.06
N HIS A 117 24.48 -5.92 -7.73
CA HIS A 117 23.36 -6.68 -8.27
C HIS A 117 22.04 -6.11 -7.75
N LEU A 118 21.95 -5.79 -6.45
CA LEU A 118 20.79 -5.13 -5.86
C LEU A 118 20.53 -3.74 -6.47
N TRP A 119 21.58 -2.96 -6.72
CA TRP A 119 21.46 -1.66 -7.38
C TRP A 119 20.91 -1.81 -8.81
N CYS A 120 21.47 -2.74 -9.60
CA CYS A 120 20.99 -3.03 -10.96
C CYS A 120 19.53 -3.50 -10.95
N LEU A 121 19.18 -4.39 -10.02
CA LEU A 121 17.81 -4.87 -9.84
C LEU A 121 16.86 -3.71 -9.55
N HIS A 122 17.21 -2.83 -8.61
CA HIS A 122 16.43 -1.64 -8.28
C HIS A 122 16.29 -0.70 -9.48
N TYR A 123 17.40 -0.37 -10.13
CA TYR A 123 17.43 0.53 -11.29
C TYR A 123 16.50 0.06 -12.42
N VAL A 124 16.53 -1.25 -12.72
CA VAL A 124 15.71 -1.84 -13.76
C VAL A 124 14.25 -1.97 -13.31
N PHE A 125 13.98 -2.56 -12.15
CA PHE A 125 12.63 -3.04 -11.85
C PHE A 125 11.77 -2.08 -11.02
N VAL A 126 12.34 -1.17 -10.23
CA VAL A 126 11.56 -0.17 -9.49
C VAL A 126 10.59 0.62 -10.38
N PRO A 127 11.01 1.23 -11.52
CA PRO A 127 10.08 1.97 -12.37
C PRO A 127 9.00 1.08 -13.01
N ARG A 128 9.32 -0.19 -13.30
CA ARG A 128 8.39 -1.16 -13.90
C ARG A 128 7.33 -1.59 -12.89
N ILE A 129 7.74 -1.95 -11.68
CA ILE A 129 6.84 -2.33 -10.59
C ILE A 129 5.97 -1.14 -10.20
N ARG A 130 6.53 0.07 -10.05
CA ARG A 130 5.73 1.29 -9.78
C ARG A 130 4.66 1.53 -10.84
N THR A 131 5.00 1.33 -12.11
CA THR A 131 4.04 1.45 -13.22
C THR A 131 2.93 0.40 -13.11
N ALA A 132 3.28 -0.86 -12.84
CA ALA A 132 2.32 -1.94 -12.65
C ALA A 132 1.36 -1.68 -11.47
N LEU A 133 1.89 -1.21 -10.34
CA LEU A 133 1.10 -0.82 -9.16
C LEU A 133 0.16 0.34 -9.45
N ARG A 134 0.60 1.34 -10.23
CA ARG A 134 -0.24 2.46 -10.66
C ARG A 134 -1.39 1.99 -11.54
N VAL A 135 -1.12 1.16 -12.55
CA VAL A 135 -2.14 0.58 -13.42
C VAL A 135 -3.14 -0.25 -12.62
N PHE A 136 -2.64 -1.07 -11.69
CA PHE A 136 -3.49 -1.82 -10.77
C PHE A 136 -4.38 -0.91 -9.91
N LYS A 137 -3.83 0.16 -9.31
CA LYS A 137 -4.61 1.14 -8.51
C LYS A 137 -5.72 1.76 -9.36
N GLU A 138 -5.43 2.18 -10.59
CA GLU A 138 -6.43 2.78 -11.48
C GLU A 138 -7.52 1.77 -11.88
N GLY A 139 -7.14 0.56 -12.28
CA GLY A 139 -8.10 -0.51 -12.57
C GLY A 139 -8.98 -0.82 -11.36
N TRP A 140 -8.36 -0.97 -10.19
CA TRP A 140 -9.06 -1.22 -8.93
C TRP A 140 -10.04 -0.09 -8.58
N ASN A 141 -9.65 1.18 -8.71
CA ASN A 141 -10.54 2.26 -8.29
C ASN A 141 -11.73 2.46 -9.23
N ASN A 142 -11.64 1.98 -10.47
CA ASN A 142 -12.66 2.16 -11.49
C ASN A 142 -13.49 0.90 -11.78
N HIS A 143 -13.07 -0.30 -11.35
CA HIS A 143 -13.88 -1.52 -11.52
C HIS A 143 -15.16 -1.49 -10.67
N SER A 144 -16.23 -2.10 -11.18
CA SER A 144 -17.48 -2.29 -10.45
C SER A 144 -17.32 -3.34 -9.35
N LEU A 145 -17.77 -3.01 -8.13
CA LEU A 145 -17.90 -4.00 -7.06
C LEU A 145 -19.16 -4.85 -7.28
N THR A 146 -19.11 -6.11 -6.85
CA THR A 146 -20.23 -7.09 -6.92
C THR A 146 -21.37 -6.79 -5.92
N SER A 147 -21.53 -5.52 -5.50
CA SER A 147 -22.61 -5.10 -4.60
C SER A 147 -23.84 -4.65 -5.40
N PRO A 148 -25.04 -4.65 -4.79
CA PRO A 148 -26.24 -4.12 -5.43
C PRO A 148 -26.01 -2.69 -5.92
N GLY A 149 -26.09 -2.48 -7.23
CA GLY A 149 -25.83 -1.21 -7.90
C GLY A 149 -24.46 -1.04 -8.57
N GLY A 150 -23.56 -2.03 -8.50
CA GLY A 150 -22.37 -2.12 -9.38
C GLY A 150 -21.39 -0.94 -9.32
N LYS A 151 -21.39 -0.19 -8.22
CA LYS A 151 -20.59 1.04 -8.11
C LYS A 151 -19.11 0.73 -7.95
N SER A 152 -18.28 1.56 -8.57
CA SER A 152 -16.83 1.48 -8.38
C SER A 152 -16.40 2.07 -7.03
N PRO A 153 -15.22 1.69 -6.51
CA PRO A 153 -14.67 2.30 -5.31
C PRO A 153 -14.58 3.83 -5.39
N LYS A 154 -14.23 4.38 -6.57
CA LYS A 154 -14.21 5.82 -6.82
C LYS A 154 -15.60 6.45 -6.66
N GLN A 155 -16.64 5.84 -7.22
CA GLN A 155 -18.02 6.33 -7.10
C GLN A 155 -18.54 6.29 -5.66
N LEU A 156 -18.20 5.24 -4.90
CA LEU A 156 -18.59 5.14 -3.49
C LEU A 156 -17.86 6.16 -2.62
N SER A 157 -16.59 6.44 -2.92
CA SER A 157 -15.78 7.43 -2.20
C SER A 157 -16.34 8.85 -2.34
N ILE A 158 -16.84 9.25 -3.52
CA ILE A 158 -17.42 10.59 -3.73
C ILE A 158 -18.69 10.80 -2.89
N ARG A 159 -19.47 9.74 -2.66
CA ARG A 159 -20.71 9.82 -1.86
C ARG A 159 -20.46 9.89 -0.35
N ASN A 160 -19.27 9.52 0.10
CA ASN A 160 -18.93 9.45 1.51
C ASN A 160 -18.02 10.62 1.88
N GLY A 161 -18.51 11.56 2.71
CA GLY A 161 -17.77 12.77 3.09
C GLY A 161 -16.59 12.55 4.06
N SER A 162 -16.27 11.30 4.43
CA SER A 162 -15.14 11.00 5.32
C SER A 162 -14.48 9.67 5.01
N ILE A 163 -13.14 9.64 5.00
CA ILE A 163 -12.35 8.45 4.69
C ILE A 163 -11.96 7.73 5.98
N LYS A 164 -11.95 6.39 5.95
CA LYS A 164 -11.44 5.53 7.03
C LYS A 164 -10.36 4.64 6.44
N LEU A 165 -9.09 4.93 6.72
CA LEU A 165 -8.00 4.21 6.09
C LEU A 165 -7.59 2.97 6.89
N SER A 166 -7.44 1.88 6.17
CA SER A 166 -6.68 0.70 6.58
C SER A 166 -5.36 0.72 5.81
N ILE A 167 -4.24 0.77 6.52
CA ILE A 167 -2.91 0.80 5.94
C ILE A 167 -2.22 -0.54 6.24
N TYR A 168 -1.41 -1.00 5.30
CA TYR A 168 -0.57 -2.18 5.49
C TYR A 168 0.76 -2.01 4.77
N PHE A 169 1.78 -2.52 5.45
CA PHE A 169 3.15 -2.57 5.01
C PHE A 169 3.44 -4.01 4.68
N ASN A 170 3.76 -4.30 3.42
CA ASN A 170 4.29 -5.62 3.09
C ASN A 170 5.69 -5.45 2.54
N GLN A 171 6.58 -6.26 3.09
CA GLN A 171 7.85 -6.55 2.47
C GLN A 171 7.53 -7.38 1.23
N ILE A 172 7.95 -6.91 0.05
CA ILE A 172 8.29 -7.90 -0.95
C ILE A 172 9.75 -8.24 -0.66
N ALA A 173 9.96 -9.38 0.00
CA ALA A 173 11.22 -10.07 -0.16
C ALA A 173 11.21 -10.51 -1.63
N LEU A 174 12.00 -9.79 -2.41
CA LEU A 174 12.14 -9.91 -3.85
C LEU A 174 13.58 -10.26 -4.11
#